data_AF-A0A8H4EPW5-F1
#
_entry.id   AF-A0A8H4EPW5-F1
#
_cell.length_a   1.000
_cell.length_b   1.000
_cell.length_c   1.000
_cell.angle_alpha   90.00
_cell.angle_beta   90.00
_cell.angle_gamma   90.00
#
_symmetry.space_group_name_H-M   'P 1'
#
loop_
_entity.id
_entity.type
_entity.pdbx_description
1 polymer ?
#
loop_
_entity_poly.entity_id
_entity_poly.type
_entity_poly.pdbx_seq_one_letter_code
_entity_poly.pdbx_strand_id
1 'polypeptide(L)' 'MTDQIPLKEVHQSFKVKQSSKFLDPCPKETSAAMKCLDSNNYDKSKCQDLFLLYRECKKKWLEERRELRRQGLL' A
#
# COMPACT_ATOMS: atom_id res chain seq x y z
N MET A 1 -10.40 -7.76 14.22
CA MET A 1 -9.73 -8.32 13.03
C MET A 1 -9.72 -7.30 11.88
N THR A 2 -9.18 -6.10 12.09
CA THR A 2 -9.06 -5.07 11.05
C THR A 2 -7.85 -4.18 11.36
N ASP A 3 -6.65 -4.72 11.24
CA ASP A 3 -5.41 -3.94 11.27
C ASP A 3 -5.19 -3.30 9.90
N GLN A 4 -5.93 -2.21 9.67
CA GLN A 4 -5.71 -1.31 8.55
C GLN A 4 -4.95 -0.13 9.15
N ILE A 5 -3.66 0.05 8.78
CA ILE A 5 -2.95 1.28 9.13
C ILE A 5 -3.79 2.43 8.54
N PRO A 6 -4.26 3.39 9.36
CA PRO A 6 -5.10 4.47 8.86
C PRO A 6 -4.36 5.20 7.73
N LEU A 7 -5.02 5.41 6.59
CA LEU A 7 -4.44 6.12 5.43
C LEU A 7 -3.86 7.49 5.82
N LYS A 8 -4.44 8.14 6.84
CA LYS A 8 -3.93 9.36 7.47
C LYS A 8 -2.50 9.23 8.00
N GLU A 9 -2.18 8.12 8.65
CA GLU A 9 -0.83 7.83 9.16
C GLU A 9 0.15 7.62 8.00
N VAL A 10 -0.26 6.88 6.96
CA VAL A 10 0.54 6.67 5.75
C VAL A 10 0.88 7.98 5.05
N HIS A 11 -0.07 8.92 4.96
CA HIS A 11 0.19 10.24 4.38
C HIS A 11 1.22 11.04 5.17
N GLN A 12 1.17 10.98 6.50
CA GLN A 12 2.14 11.64 7.38
C GLN A 12 3.53 11.00 7.25
N SER A 13 3.62 9.67 7.33
CA SER A 13 4.87 8.94 7.11
C SER A 13 5.47 9.22 5.73
N PHE A 14 4.63 9.41 4.71
CA PHE A 14 5.10 9.80 3.37
C PHE A 14 5.68 11.21 3.34
N LYS A 15 5.14 12.17 4.12
CA LYS A 15 5.69 13.53 4.22
C LYS A 15 7.05 13.54 4.95
N VAL A 16 7.18 12.74 5.99
CA VAL A 16 8.35 12.75 6.89
C VAL A 16 9.50 11.89 6.35
N LYS A 17 9.24 10.91 5.47
CA LYS A 17 10.29 10.04 4.93
C LYS A 17 11.36 10.85 4.21
N GLN A 18 12.61 10.40 4.32
CA GLN A 18 13.71 10.96 3.51
C GLN A 18 13.41 10.80 2.02
N SER A 19 13.86 11.77 1.22
CA SER A 19 13.58 11.88 -0.22
C SER A 19 13.99 10.63 -1.03
N SER A 20 14.89 9.78 -0.51
CA SER A 20 15.34 8.54 -1.12
C SER A 20 14.67 7.25 -0.60
N LYS A 21 13.91 7.32 0.50
CA LYS A 21 13.33 6.11 1.13
C LYS A 21 12.01 5.73 0.48
N PHE A 22 11.84 4.45 0.14
CA PHE A 22 10.55 3.92 -0.29
C PHE A 22 9.62 3.75 0.92
N LEU A 23 8.36 4.16 0.76
CA LEU A 23 7.30 3.88 1.72
C LEU A 23 6.23 3.10 0.97
N ASP A 24 5.89 1.94 1.51
CA ASP A 24 4.77 1.17 1.02
C ASP A 24 3.48 1.60 1.74
N PRO A 25 2.48 2.15 1.02
CA PRO A 25 1.21 2.53 1.63
C PRO A 25 0.33 1.34 2.03
N CYS A 26 0.63 0.13 1.55
CA CYS A 26 -0.20 -1.07 1.71
C CYS A 26 0.61 -2.25 2.26
N PRO A 27 1.21 -2.14 3.46
CA PRO A 27 2.17 -3.14 3.96
C PRO A 27 1.53 -4.50 4.25
N LYS A 28 0.22 -4.54 4.54
CA LYS A 28 -0.52 -5.78 4.81
C LYS A 28 -0.63 -6.63 3.55
N GLU A 29 -1.09 -6.03 2.47
CA GLU A 29 -1.26 -6.68 1.17
C GLU A 29 0.10 -7.11 0.61
N THR A 30 1.12 -6.27 0.76
CA THR A 30 2.50 -6.62 0.40
C THR A 30 3.01 -7.81 1.21
N SER A 31 2.86 -7.80 2.55
CA SER A 31 3.29 -8.92 3.38
C SER A 31 2.56 -10.21 3.01
N ALA A 32 1.25 -10.15 2.74
CA ALA A 32 0.47 -11.30 2.31
C ALA A 32 0.94 -11.82 0.95
N ALA A 33 1.13 -10.93 -0.03
CA ALA A 33 1.60 -11.29 -1.36
C ALA A 33 3.00 -11.93 -1.32
N MET A 34 3.92 -11.39 -0.51
CA MET A 34 5.25 -11.96 -0.32
C MET A 34 5.19 -13.35 0.31
N LYS A 35 4.39 -13.54 1.37
CA LYS A 35 4.18 -14.87 1.98
C LYS A 35 3.62 -15.89 0.99
N CYS A 36 2.70 -15.45 0.12
CA CYS A 36 2.17 -16.31 -0.93
C CYS A 36 3.26 -16.71 -1.92
N LEU A 37 4.10 -15.77 -2.36
CA LEU A 37 5.22 -16.06 -3.25
C LEU A 37 6.21 -17.05 -2.61
N ASP A 38 6.59 -16.82 -1.35
CA ASP A 38 7.49 -17.69 -0.61
C ASP A 38 6.95 -19.13 -0.52
N SER A 39 5.63 -19.28 -0.32
CA SER A 39 4.97 -20.58 -0.22
C SER A 39 4.76 -21.29 -1.57
N ASN A 40 4.84 -20.55 -2.68
CA ASN A 40 4.50 -21.03 -4.02
C ASN A 40 5.68 -21.00 -5.00
N ASN A 41 6.92 -21.08 -4.49
CA ASN A 41 8.13 -21.01 -5.31
C ASN A 41 8.17 -19.78 -6.23
N TYR A 42 7.68 -18.64 -5.73
CA TYR A 42 7.60 -17.38 -6.46
C TYR A 42 6.72 -17.41 -7.72
N ASP A 43 5.81 -18.39 -7.81
CA ASP A 43 4.81 -18.44 -8.89
C ASP A 43 3.74 -17.36 -8.69
N LYS A 44 3.86 -16.30 -9.48
CA LYS A 44 2.97 -15.14 -9.45
C LYS A 44 1.53 -15.49 -9.84
N SER A 45 1.31 -16.55 -10.63
CA SER A 45 -0.03 -16.92 -11.08
C SER A 45 -0.92 -17.35 -9.91
N LYS A 46 -0.34 -17.90 -8.85
CA LYS A 46 -1.03 -18.37 -7.64
C LYS A 46 -1.37 -17.27 -6.64
N CYS A 47 -0.81 -16.07 -6.81
CA CYS A 47 -0.94 -14.96 -5.87
C CYS A 47 -1.65 -13.73 -6.49
N GLN A 48 -2.32 -13.89 -7.64
CA GLN A 48 -2.92 -12.78 -8.38
C GLN A 48 -3.90 -11.96 -7.54
N ASP A 49 -4.74 -12.61 -6.74
CA ASP A 49 -5.72 -11.92 -5.89
C ASP A 49 -5.06 -10.98 -4.87
N LEU A 50 -3.93 -11.39 -4.30
CA LEU A 50 -3.18 -10.56 -3.35
C LEU A 50 -2.57 -9.34 -4.05
N PHE A 51 -2.12 -9.50 -5.30
CA PHE A 51 -1.66 -8.37 -6.11
C PHE A 51 -2.80 -7.44 -6.51
N LEU A 52 -4.00 -7.97 -6.77
CA LEU A 52 -5.19 -7.14 -7.03
C LEU A 52 -5.54 -6.29 -5.81
N LEU A 53 -5.60 -6.90 -4.62
CA LEU A 53 -5.83 -6.17 -3.37
C LEU A 53 -4.77 -5.08 -3.14
N TYR A 54 -3.49 -5.37 -3.39
CA TYR A 54 -2.43 -4.37 -3.31
C TYR A 54 -2.67 -3.20 -4.28
N ARG A 55 -3.02 -3.49 -5.53
CA ARG A 55 -3.29 -2.46 -6.56
C ARG A 55 -4.48 -1.58 -6.18
N GLU A 56 -5.53 -2.18 -5.64
CA GLU A 56 -6.71 -1.45 -5.16
C GLU A 56 -6.39 -0.56 -3.98
N CYS A 57 -5.66 -1.06 -2.99
CA CYS A 57 -5.20 -0.27 -1.85
C CYS A 57 -4.35 0.93 -2.31
N LYS A 58 -3.37 0.68 -3.19
CA LYS A 58 -2.51 1.73 -3.74
C LYS A 58 -3.30 2.77 -4.54
N LYS A 59 -4.32 2.34 -5.29
CA LYS A 59 -5.22 3.22 -6.04
C LYS A 59 -5.98 4.15 -5.10
N LYS A 60 -6.62 3.61 -4.05
CA LYS A 60 -7.36 4.40 -3.04
C LYS A 60 -6.45 5.44 -2.38
N TRP A 61 -5.25 5.03 -1.96
CA TRP A 61 -4.27 5.95 -1.38
C TRP A 61 -3.88 7.09 -2.32
N LEU A 62 -3.67 6.81 -3.61
CA LEU A 62 -3.36 7.84 -4.61
C LEU A 62 -4.54 8.79 -4.86
N GLU A 63 -5.77 8.26 -4.91
CA GLU A 63 -6.99 9.05 -5.10
C GLU A 63 -7.22 10.02 -3.93
N GLU A 64 -7.13 9.53 -2.69
CA GLU A 64 -7.23 10.37 -1.50
C GLU A 64 -6.13 11.41 -1.44
N ARG A 65 -4.88 11.03 -1.77
CA ARG A 65 -3.77 11.99 -1.86
C ARG A 65 -4.03 13.09 -2.89
N ARG A 66 -4.65 12.77 -4.03
CA ARG A 66 -5.03 13.77 -5.03
C ARG A 66 -6.17 14.66 -4.54
N GLU A 67 -7.13 14.11 -3.82
CA GLU A 67 -8.23 14.87 -3.21
C GLU A 67 -7.71 15.84 -2.15
N LEU A 68 -6.93 15.36 -1.19
CA LEU A 68 -6.30 16.18 -0.15
C LEU A 68 -5.43 17.31 -0.74
N ARG A 69 -4.74 17.06 -1.88
CA ARG A 69 -4.03 18.11 -2.62
C ARG A 69 -4.96 19.15 -3.24
N ARG A 70 -6.09 18.72 -3.83
CA ARG A 70 -7.10 19.63 -4.38
C ARG A 70 -7.74 20.50 -3.29
N GLN A 71 -7.88 19.96 -2.07
CA GLN A 71 -8.40 20.68 -0.91
C GLN A 71 -7.36 21.55 -0.19
N GLY A 72 -6.07 21.49 -0.58
CA GLY A 72 -5.00 22.24 0.09
C GLY A 72 -4.60 21.70 1.47
N LEU A 73 -4.98 20.47 1.80
CA LEU A 73 -4.69 19.81 3.09
C LEU A 73 -3.39 19.00 3.07
N LEU A 74 -2.71 18.94 1.93
CA LEU A 74 -1.49 18.17 1.70
C LEU A 74 -0.28 19.04 1.38
#